data_AF-A0A7Y5RJM7-F1
#
_entry.id   AF-A0A7Y5RJM7-F1
#
_cell.length_a   1.000
_cell.length_b   1.000
_cell.length_c   1.000
_cell.angle_alpha   90.00
_cell.angle_beta   90.00
_cell.angle_gamma   90.00
#
_symmetry.space_group_name_H-M   'P 1'
#
loop_
_entity.id
_entity.type
_entity.pdbx_description
1 polymer ?
#
loop_
_entity_poly.entity_id
_entity_poly.type
_entity_poly.pdbx_seq_one_letter_code
_entity_poly.pdbx_strand_id
1 'polypeptide(L)'
;IQDQRVISTSAVRCVGNTLILQGRVYAPPYRITAIGDLDRLQRGLDADPSVTIYKQYVDAVGLGYGLHTHGSVEFPAYSGSVDFQYASPIR
;
A
#
# COMPACT_ATOMS: atom_id res chain seq x y z
N ILE A 1 -2.41 1.97 -3.24
CA ILE A 1 -1.21 2.80 -2.92
C ILE A 1 -1.20 3.94 -3.91
N GLN A 2 -1.15 5.18 -3.44
CA GLN A 2 -1.46 6.36 -4.25
C GLN A 2 -2.82 6.16 -4.94
N ASP A 3 -2.92 6.37 -6.25
CA ASP A 3 -4.08 6.13 -7.11
C ASP A 3 -4.17 4.68 -7.65
N GLN A 4 -3.25 3.79 -7.27
CA GLN A 4 -3.20 2.42 -7.82
C GLN A 4 -3.88 1.39 -6.89
N ARG A 5 -4.82 0.63 -7.45
CA ARG A 5 -5.48 -0.50 -6.78
C ARG A 5 -4.55 -1.70 -6.73
N VAL A 6 -4.23 -2.16 -5.51
CA VAL A 6 -3.41 -3.36 -5.29
C VAL A 6 -4.31 -4.60 -5.31
N ILE A 7 -3.88 -5.61 -6.05
CA ILE A 7 -4.46 -6.96 -6.11
C ILE A 7 -3.38 -8.00 -5.81
N SER A 8 -3.75 -9.28 -5.71
CA SER A 8 -2.83 -10.38 -5.39
C SER A 8 -1.62 -10.49 -6.33
N THR A 9 -1.76 -10.06 -7.58
CA THR A 9 -0.70 -10.07 -8.60
C THR A 9 0.01 -8.72 -8.77
N SER A 10 -0.32 -7.71 -7.96
CA SER A 10 0.36 -6.42 -8.00
C SER A 10 1.77 -6.52 -7.42
N ALA A 11 2.73 -5.88 -8.10
CA ALA A 11 4.11 -5.78 -7.64
C ALA A 11 4.47 -4.33 -7.26
N VAL A 12 5.16 -4.18 -6.13
CA VAL A 12 5.80 -2.92 -5.73
C VAL A 12 7.29 -3.03 -6.05
N ARG A 13 7.80 -2.18 -6.95
CA ARG A 13 9.21 -2.19 -7.34
C ARG A 13 9.90 -0.91 -6.89
N CYS A 14 10.99 -1.05 -6.14
CA CYS A 14 11.82 0.09 -5.74
C CYS A 14 12.83 0.41 -6.86
N VAL A 15 12.89 1.67 -7.29
CA VAL A 15 13.88 2.17 -8.25
C VAL A 15 14.46 3.48 -7.71
N GLY A 16 15.66 3.38 -7.11
CA GLY A 16 16.27 4.50 -6.38
C GLY A 16 15.39 4.93 -5.21
N ASN A 17 15.05 6.22 -5.18
CA ASN A 17 14.14 6.81 -4.17
C ASN A 17 12.66 6.77 -4.58
N THR A 18 12.34 6.22 -5.76
CA THR A 18 10.97 6.15 -6.30
C THR A 18 10.41 4.73 -6.26
N LEU A 19 9.08 4.64 -6.25
CA LEU A 19 8.36 3.38 -6.43
C LEU A 19 7.77 3.29 -7.83
N ILE A 20 7.88 2.13 -8.45
CA ILE A 20 7.12 1.78 -9.65
C ILE A 20 5.96 0.87 -9.25
N LEU A 21 4.74 1.33 -9.54
CA LEU A 21 3.50 0.60 -9.34
C LEU A 21 2.75 0.55 -10.67
N GLN A 22 2.52 -0.66 -11.20
CA GLN A 22 1.78 -0.86 -12.46
C GLN A 22 2.31 0.00 -13.63
N GLY A 23 3.64 0.14 -13.72
CA GLY A 23 4.31 0.93 -14.76
C GLY A 23 4.33 2.44 -14.50
N ARG A 24 3.74 2.93 -13.41
CA ARG A 24 3.77 4.34 -13.01
C ARG A 24 4.80 4.59 -11.92
N VAL A 25 5.53 5.70 -12.03
CA VAL A 25 6.56 6.12 -11.08
C VAL A 25 5.95 7.08 -10.06
N TYR A 26 6.24 6.85 -8.78
CA TYR A 26 5.83 7.71 -7.68
C TYR A 26 7.03 8.11 -6.85
N ALA A 27 7.11 9.41 -6.52
CA ALA A 27 8.04 9.94 -5.53
C ALA A 27 7.32 10.10 -4.17
N PRO A 28 8.06 10.20 -3.06
CA PRO A 28 7.49 10.55 -1.76
C PRO A 28 6.80 11.92 -1.78
N PRO A 29 5.81 12.18 -0.90
CA PRO A 29 5.31 11.28 0.14
C PRO A 29 4.38 10.17 -0.41
N TYR A 30 4.51 8.97 0.15
CA TYR A 30 3.68 7.83 -0.22
C TYR A 30 2.40 7.79 0.61
N ARG A 31 1.24 7.65 -0.04
CA ARG A 31 -0.05 7.44 0.63
C ARG A 31 -0.55 6.01 0.44
N ILE A 32 -0.83 5.33 1.54
CA ILE A 32 -1.43 3.99 1.55
C ILE A 32 -2.77 4.10 2.26
N THR A 33 -3.85 3.77 1.55
CA THR A 33 -5.20 3.71 2.11
C THR A 33 -5.68 2.27 2.03
N ALA A 34 -6.30 1.76 3.10
CA ALA A 34 -6.83 0.41 3.20
C ALA A 34 -8.27 0.43 3.73
N ILE A 35 -9.06 -0.56 3.33
CA ILE A 35 -10.42 -0.80 3.83
C ILE A 35 -10.38 -2.10 4.63
N GLY A 36 -10.97 -2.10 5.82
CA GLY A 36 -11.05 -3.27 6.70
C GLY A 36 -11.42 -2.90 8.12
N ASP A 37 -11.26 -3.86 9.03
CA ASP A 37 -11.37 -3.65 10.48
C ASP A 37 -10.24 -2.72 10.96
N LEU A 38 -10.60 -1.51 11.40
CA LEU A 38 -9.64 -0.48 11.76
C LEU A 38 -8.74 -0.89 12.92
N ASP A 39 -9.30 -1.54 13.95
CA ASP A 39 -8.56 -1.97 15.13
C ASP A 39 -7.55 -3.08 14.79
N ARG A 40 -7.92 -3.98 13.88
CA ARG A 40 -7.02 -5.02 13.38
C ARG A 40 -5.90 -4.43 12.52
N LEU A 41 -6.23 -3.48 11.64
CA LEU A 41 -5.24 -2.82 10.78
C LEU A 41 -4.23 -2.02 11.61
N GLN A 42 -4.71 -1.25 12.58
CA GLN A 42 -3.85 -0.45 13.45
C GLN A 42 -2.95 -1.35 14.31
N ARG A 43 -3.50 -2.39 14.94
CA ARG A 43 -2.67 -3.38 15.67
C ARG A 43 -1.64 -4.05 14.79
N GLY A 44 -1.95 -4.30 13.52
CA GLY A 44 -0.98 -4.84 12.56
C GLY A 44 0.20 -3.90 12.35
N LEU A 45 -0.05 -2.59 12.21
CA LEU A 45 1.02 -1.58 12.09
C LEU A 45 1.82 -1.44 13.39
N ASP A 46 1.16 -1.48 14.55
CA ASP A 46 1.82 -1.30 15.84
C ASP A 46 2.67 -2.52 16.24
N ALA A 47 2.28 -3.73 15.81
CA ALA A 47 3.01 -4.96 16.09
C ALA A 47 4.17 -5.24 15.11
N ASP A 48 4.26 -4.51 13.99
CA ASP A 48 5.27 -4.76 12.95
C ASP A 48 6.64 -4.15 13.35
N PRO A 49 7.70 -4.96 13.49
CA PRO A 49 9.03 -4.46 13.82
C PRO A 49 9.60 -3.49 12.78
N SER A 50 9.27 -3.66 11.50
CA SER A 50 9.72 -2.80 10.41
C SER A 50 9.08 -1.41 10.50
N VAL A 51 7.80 -1.33 10.87
CA VAL A 51 7.12 -0.04 11.12
C VAL A 51 7.72 0.64 12.36
N THR A 52 8.04 -0.13 13.39
CA THR A 52 8.71 0.39 14.59
C THR A 52 10.07 1.00 14.24
N ILE A 53 10.90 0.29 13.47
CA ILE A 53 12.20 0.79 12.99
C ILE A 53 12.00 2.05 12.13
N TYR A 54 11.00 2.06 11.24
CA TYR A 54 10.72 3.23 10.42
C TYR A 54 10.40 4.48 11.26
N LYS A 55 9.58 4.34 12.32
CA LYS A 55 9.27 5.43 13.25
C LYS A 55 10.52 5.95 13.99
N GLN A 56 11.50 5.09 14.28
CA GLN A 56 12.78 5.56 14.84
C GLN A 56 13.54 6.47 13.87
N TYR A 57 13.51 6.19 12.56
CA TYR A 57 14.09 7.09 11.56
C TYR A 57 13.29 8.37 11.36
N VAL A 58 11.96 8.33 11.53
CA VAL A 58 11.12 9.54 11.62
C VAL A 58 11.64 10.46 12.71
N ASP A 59 11.87 9.93 13.91
CA ASP A 59 12.36 10.71 15.03
C ASP A 59 13.83 11.16 14.86
N ALA A 60 14.69 10.28 14.33
CA ALA A 60 16.13 10.54 14.25
C ALA A 60 16.54 11.48 13.11
N VAL A 61 15.87 11.42 11.95
CA VAL A 61 16.26 12.19 10.75
C VAL A 61 15.11 13.00 10.14
N GLY A 62 13.96 13.09 10.82
CA GLY A 62 12.85 13.94 10.41
C GLY A 62 12.06 13.41 9.20
N LEU A 63 11.99 12.08 9.02
CA LEU A 63 11.07 11.52 8.01
C LEU A 63 9.61 11.81 8.37
N GLY A 64 8.70 11.74 7.40
CA GLY A 64 7.27 11.89 7.66
C GLY A 64 6.61 10.54 7.99
N TYR A 65 5.73 10.52 8.99
CA TYR A 65 4.79 9.42 9.23
C TYR A 65 3.45 9.99 9.68
N GLY A 66 2.37 9.48 9.09
CA GLY A 66 1.00 9.89 9.42
C GLY A 66 0.04 8.72 9.29
N LEU A 67 -0.76 8.50 10.33
CA LEU A 67 -1.84 7.53 10.35
C LEU A 67 -3.16 8.27 10.55
N HIS A 68 -4.11 8.05 9.64
CA HIS A 68 -5.42 8.67 9.68
C HIS A 68 -6.50 7.61 9.49
N THR A 69 -7.53 7.68 10.30
CA THR A 69 -8.74 6.87 10.13
C THR A 69 -9.79 7.66 9.35
N HIS A 70 -10.55 6.97 8.52
CA HIS A 70 -11.61 7.55 7.71
C HIS A 70 -12.89 6.73 7.91
N GLY A 71 -14.03 7.40 8.07
CA GLY A 71 -15.32 6.72 8.23
C GLY A 71 -15.85 6.09 6.94
N SER A 72 -15.52 6.69 5.78
CA SER A 72 -15.85 6.16 4.46
C SER A 72 -14.80 6.61 3.45
N VAL A 73 -14.45 5.73 2.51
CA VAL A 73 -13.51 5.97 1.42
C VAL A 73 -13.93 5.17 0.19
N GLU A 74 -13.78 5.74 -0.99
CA GLU A 74 -14.03 5.07 -2.26
C GLU A 74 -12.71 4.78 -2.96
N PHE A 75 -12.52 3.54 -3.41
CA PHE A 75 -11.29 3.10 -4.07
C PHE A 75 -11.57 2.83 -5.55
N PRO A 76 -10.68 3.24 -6.47
CA PRO A 76 -10.85 2.91 -7.87
C PRO A 76 -10.86 1.40 -8.09
N ALA A 77 -11.62 0.97 -9.09
CA ALA A 77 -11.55 -0.39 -9.60
C ALA A 77 -10.14 -0.66 -10.16
N TYR A 78 -9.73 -1.93 -10.13
CA TYR A 78 -8.50 -2.33 -10.81
C TYR A 78 -8.74 -2.26 -12.33
N SER A 79 -7.83 -1.63 -13.06
CA SER A 79 -7.95 -1.38 -14.50
C SER A 79 -6.97 -2.19 -15.37
N GLY A 80 -6.19 -3.09 -14.78
CA GLY A 80 -5.28 -3.98 -15.51
C GLY A 80 -5.95 -5.30 -15.91
N SER A 81 -5.25 -6.12 -16.70
CA SER A 81 -5.72 -7.48 -17.02
C SER A 81 -5.72 -8.36 -15.77
N VAL A 82 -6.77 -9.16 -15.64
CA VAL A 82 -6.94 -10.23 -14.63
C VAL A 82 -7.03 -11.61 -15.31
N ASP A 83 -6.67 -11.69 -16.59
CA ASP A 83 -6.77 -12.92 -17.36
C ASP A 83 -5.69 -13.91 -16.93
N PHE A 84 -6.13 -15.09 -16.55
CA PHE A 84 -5.23 -16.20 -16.24
C PHE A 84 -5.05 -17.07 -17.47
N GLN A 85 -3.81 -17.35 -17.84
CA GLN A 85 -3.52 -18.20 -19.02
C GLN A 85 -3.89 -19.67 -18.79
N TYR A 86 -3.80 -20.16 -17.56
CA TYR A 86 -3.98 -21.59 -17.23
C TYR A 86 -5.15 -21.86 -16.28
N ALA A 87 -5.66 -20.83 -15.58
CA ALA A 87 -6.77 -20.99 -14.64
C ALA A 87 -8.09 -20.61 -15.30
N SER A 88 -9.14 -21.35 -14.99
CA SER A 88 -10.51 -21.06 -15.41
C SER A 88 -11.45 -21.13 -14.21
N PRO A 89 -12.55 -20.34 -14.21
CA PRO A 89 -13.54 -20.43 -13.16
C PRO A 89 -14.24 -21.79 -13.18
N ILE A 90 -14.32 -22.43 -12.02
CA ILE A 90 -15.17 -23.62 -11.84
C ILE A 90 -16.61 -23.12 -11.80
N ARG A 91 -17.43 -23.62 -12.73
CA ARG A 91 -18.87 -23.32 -12.78
C ARG A 91 -19.64 -24.17 -11.80
#